data_AF-A0A3D0Q7R5-F1
#
_entry.id   AF-A0A3D0Q7R5-F1
#
_cell.length_a   1.000
_cell.length_b   1.000
_cell.length_c   1.000
_cell.angle_alpha   90.00
_cell.angle_beta   90.00
_cell.angle_gamma   90.00
#
_symmetry.space_group_name_H-M   'P 1'
#
loop_
_entity.id
_entity.type
_entity.pdbx_description
1 polymer ?
#
loop_
_entity_poly.entity_id
_entity_poly.type
_entity_poly.pdbx_seq_one_letter_code
_entity_poly.pdbx_strand_id
1 'polypeptide(L)' 'SAVTSGLTYLVEKFKDFSGSATINLDGVVRSRLADFAEHHL' A
#
# COMPACT_ATOMS: atom_id res chain seq x y z
N SER A 1 10.08 15.20 -1.74
CA SER A 1 8.68 15.22 -2.21
C SER A 1 8.05 13.94 -1.71
N ALA A 2 7.06 14.00 -0.82
CA ALA A 2 6.38 12.79 -0.41
C ALA A 2 5.72 12.21 -1.68
N VAL A 3 6.32 11.16 -2.24
CA VAL A 3 5.61 10.25 -3.12
C VAL A 3 4.44 9.78 -2.29
N THR A 4 3.29 10.40 -2.46
CA THR A 4 2.05 10.00 -1.81
C THR A 4 1.76 8.64 -2.40
N SER A 5 2.35 7.61 -1.76
CA SER A 5 2.14 6.23 -2.14
C SER A 5 0.63 6.04 -2.25
N GLY A 6 0.17 5.26 -3.23
CA GLY A 6 -1.27 5.07 -3.46
C GLY A 6 -2.01 4.68 -2.18
N LEU A 7 -1.32 4.03 -1.25
CA LEU A 7 -1.81 3.72 0.09
C LEU A 7 -2.13 4.97 0.93
N THR A 8 -1.21 5.93 1.07
CA THR A 8 -1.46 7.17 1.81
C THR A 8 -2.63 7.96 1.23
N TYR A 9 -2.76 8.00 -0.11
CA TYR A 9 -3.90 8.63 -0.77
C TYR A 9 -5.23 7.97 -0.40
N LEU A 10 -5.28 6.64 -0.42
CA LEU A 10 -6.48 5.89 -0.07
C LEU A 10 -6.85 6.06 1.41
N VAL A 11 -5.88 6.02 2.32
CA VAL A 11 -6.13 6.22 3.76
C VAL A 11 -6.73 7.61 4.02
N GLU A 12 -6.14 8.67 3.48
CA GLU A 12 -6.64 10.03 3.67
C GLU A 12 -8.04 10.25 3.08
N LYS A 13 -8.37 9.57 1.97
CA LYS A 13 -9.67 9.69 1.31
C LYS A 13 -10.82 9.07 2.12
N PHE A 14 -10.55 8.07 2.94
CA PHE A 14 -11.58 7.32 3.68
C PHE A 14 -11.55 7.54 5.21
N LYS A 15 -10.66 8.41 5.72
CA LYS A 15 -10.48 8.63 7.16
C LYS A 15 -11.74 9.06 7.91
N ASP A 16 -12.64 9.79 7.25
CA ASP A 16 -13.88 10.30 7.84
C ASP A 16 -15.12 9.45 7.49
N PHE A 17 -14.94 8.37 6.73
CA PHE A 17 -16.03 7.48 6.35
C PHE A 17 -16.33 6.49 7.49
N SER A 18 -17.52 6.59 8.08
CA SER A 18 -17.98 5.65 9.10
C SER A 18 -18.04 4.22 8.53
N GLY A 19 -17.28 3.31 9.13
CA GLY A 19 -17.12 1.93 8.65
C GLY A 19 -15.83 1.69 7.84
N SER A 20 -14.96 2.69 7.67
CA SER A 20 -13.60 2.44 7.20
C SER A 20 -12.74 1.81 8.31
N ALA A 21 -11.83 0.93 7.91
CA ALA A 21 -10.85 0.32 8.79
C ALA A 21 -9.56 0.06 7.99
N THR A 22 -8.41 0.27 8.64
CA THR A 22 -7.11 -0.10 8.10
C THR A 22 -6.69 -1.43 8.72
N ILE A 23 -6.49 -2.44 7.89
CA ILE A 23 -6.04 -3.76 8.32
C ILE A 23 -4.61 -3.93 7.83
N ASN A 24 -3.67 -4.13 8.75
CA ASN A 24 -2.32 -4.55 8.39
C ASN A 24 -2.31 -6.06 8.20
N LEU A 25 -1.95 -6.52 7.00
CA LEU A 25 -1.83 -7.95 6.72
C LEU A 25 -0.38 -8.36 6.85
N ASP A 26 -0.05 -9.12 7.90
CA ASP A 26 1.29 -9.69 8.07
C ASP A 26 1.47 -10.84 7.08
N GLY A 27 2.26 -10.62 6.02
CA GLY A 27 2.76 -11.70 5.17
C GLY A 27 2.13 -11.81 3.79
N VAL A 28 2.26 -10.77 2.96
CA VAL A 28 2.13 -10.96 1.51
C VAL A 28 3.42 -11.64 1.02
N VAL A 29 3.33 -12.88 0.56
CA VAL A 29 4.48 -13.54 -0.08
C VAL A 29 4.90 -12.71 -1.28
N ARG A 30 6.19 -12.41 -1.38
CA ARG A 30 6.74 -11.63 -2.48
C ARG A 30 6.40 -12.30 -3.81
N SER A 31 5.72 -11.56 -4.69
CA SER A 31 5.41 -12.07 -6.02
C SER A 31 6.67 -12.05 -6.89
N ARG A 32 6.70 -12.93 -7.90
CA ARG A 32 7.79 -12.96 -8.89
C ARG A 32 7.98 -11.60 -9.61
N LEU A 33 6.90 -10.83 -9.77
CA LEU A 33 6.95 -9.50 -10.38
C LEU A 33 7.61 -8.47 -9.46
N ALA A 34 7.26 -8.48 -8.17
CA ALA A 34 7.87 -7.58 -7.19
C ALA A 34 9.37 -7.85 -7.07
N ASP A 35 9.76 -9.13 -7.02
CA ASP A 35 11.17 -9.54 -7.00
C ASP A 35 11.94 -9.09 -8.24
N PHE A 36 11.36 -9.25 -9.44
CA PHE A 36 11.96 -8.77 -10.68
C PHE A 36 12.16 -7.25 -10.68
N ALA A 37 11.13 -6.50 -10.26
CA ALA A 37 11.18 -5.04 -10.24
C ALA A 37 12.26 -4.51 -9.28
N GLU A 38 12.39 -5.10 -8.08
CA GLU A 38 13.41 -4.68 -7.10
C GLU A 38 14.85 -4.89 -7.58
N HIS A 39 15.11 -5.93 -8.38
CA HIS A 39 16.46 -6.24 -8.88
C HIS A 39 16.83 -5.52 -10.19
N HIS A 40 15.88 -4.81 -10.82
CA HIS A 40 16.07 -4.15 -12.12
C HIS A 40 15.80 -2.62 -12.07
N LEU A 41 15.85 -2.01 -10.88
CA LEU A 41 15.66 -0.56 -10.64
C LEU A 41 16.89 0.11 -10.05
#